data_AF-A0A2T1DLK8-F1
#
_entry.id   AF-A0A2T1DLK8-F1
#
_cell.length_a   1.000
_cell.length_b   1.000
_cell.length_c   1.000
_cell.angle_alpha   90.00
_cell.angle_beta   90.00
_cell.angle_gamma   90.00
#
_symmetry.space_group_name_H-M   'P 1'
#
loop_
_entity.id
_entity.type
_entity.pdbx_description
1 polymer ?
#
loop_
_entity_poly.entity_id
_entity_poly.type
_entity_poly.pdbx_seq_one_letter_code
_entity_poly.pdbx_strand_id
1 'polypeptide(L)'
;MASKNELQNTLKEKYGINKNISDSLSQAECLALLSVLNSEPSAAKLAKSYAEKNSGLAKNNAHYGRMRSQAERKLETTKNEYQKLEASIKLIEADKLNLEMRRKQLEQERAALEAEVQLLSSTNNALASKVQGLTTQNDELVEANTQLKKDNKDLKNIVDQIRLRLARDTKLLLQYEDSEIRKVLIRLFSWTLG
;
A
#
# COMPACT_ATOMS: atom_id res chain seq x y z
N MET A 1 -83.85 -27.26 35.30
CA MET A 1 -82.56 -27.97 35.34
C MET A 1 -81.49 -27.03 34.81
N ALA A 2 -80.33 -26.95 35.46
CA ALA A 2 -79.23 -26.10 35.00
C ALA A 2 -78.73 -26.56 33.62
N SER A 3 -78.40 -25.62 32.75
CA SER A 3 -77.90 -25.91 31.40
C SER A 3 -76.50 -26.54 31.44
N LYS A 4 -76.10 -27.28 30.40
CA LYS A 4 -74.76 -27.88 30.32
C LYS A 4 -73.66 -26.83 30.53
N ASN A 5 -73.81 -25.64 29.95
CA ASN A 5 -72.86 -24.53 30.10
C ASN A 5 -72.78 -24.02 31.56
N GLU A 6 -73.91 -23.92 32.27
CA GLU A 6 -73.93 -23.52 33.68
C GLU A 6 -73.21 -24.54 34.58
N LEU A 7 -73.40 -25.84 34.31
CA LEU A 7 -72.74 -26.91 35.05
C LEU A 7 -71.23 -26.92 34.82
N GLN A 8 -70.81 -26.72 33.56
CA GLN A 8 -69.40 -26.60 33.20
C GLN A 8 -68.73 -25.36 33.83
N ASN A 9 -69.42 -24.22 33.82
CA ASN A 9 -68.94 -23.00 34.48
C ASN A 9 -68.80 -23.23 35.99
N THR A 10 -69.75 -23.92 36.61
CA THR A 10 -69.68 -24.25 38.04
C THR A 10 -68.50 -25.17 38.37
N LEU A 11 -68.24 -26.19 37.53
CA LEU A 11 -67.08 -27.09 37.68
C LEU A 11 -65.75 -26.36 37.51
N LYS A 12 -65.68 -25.40 36.58
CA LYS A 12 -64.51 -24.56 36.34
C LYS A 12 -64.26 -23.57 37.47
N GLU A 13 -65.28 -22.84 37.90
CA GLU A 13 -65.14 -21.77 38.91
C GLU A 13 -64.92 -22.32 40.32
N LYS A 14 -65.63 -23.39 40.71
CA LYS A 14 -65.53 -23.93 42.08
C LYS A 14 -64.45 -24.98 42.27
N TYR A 15 -64.14 -25.76 41.24
CA TYR A 15 -63.23 -26.90 41.32
C TYR A 15 -62.04 -26.81 40.36
N GLY A 16 -61.95 -25.75 39.56
CA GLY A 16 -60.83 -25.53 38.64
C GLY A 16 -60.77 -26.53 37.48
N ILE A 17 -61.86 -27.25 37.20
CA ILE A 17 -61.91 -28.26 36.14
C ILE A 17 -61.89 -27.55 34.79
N ASN A 18 -60.88 -27.88 33.96
CA ASN A 18 -60.65 -27.23 32.69
C ASN A 18 -61.82 -27.50 31.73
N LYS A 19 -62.16 -26.48 30.93
CA LYS A 19 -63.19 -26.54 29.91
C LYS A 19 -62.96 -27.72 28.93
N ASN A 20 -61.70 -28.00 28.57
CA ASN A 20 -61.35 -29.13 27.70
C ASN A 20 -61.70 -30.50 28.29
N ILE A 21 -61.83 -30.61 29.62
CA ILE A 21 -62.23 -31.83 30.33
C ILE A 21 -63.75 -31.88 30.47
N SER A 22 -64.38 -30.72 30.71
CA SER A 22 -65.83 -30.65 30.88
C SER A 22 -66.61 -30.64 29.56
N ASP A 23 -65.97 -30.29 28.44
CA ASP A 23 -66.59 -30.24 27.10
C ASP A 23 -66.86 -31.63 26.53
N SER A 24 -66.00 -32.60 26.84
CA SER A 24 -66.17 -34.01 26.46
C SER A 24 -67.23 -34.76 27.28
N LEU A 25 -67.69 -34.18 28.40
CA LEU A 25 -68.71 -34.78 29.26
C LEU A 25 -70.12 -34.39 28.77
N SER A 26 -71.06 -35.32 28.88
CA SER A 26 -72.50 -35.08 28.70
C SER A 26 -73.09 -34.30 29.89
N GLN A 27 -74.28 -33.74 29.72
CA GLN A 27 -74.95 -32.97 30.79
C GLN A 27 -75.24 -33.84 32.04
N ALA A 28 -75.59 -35.11 31.84
CA ALA A 28 -75.81 -36.07 32.91
C ALA A 28 -74.51 -36.38 33.68
N GLU A 29 -73.40 -36.52 32.97
CA GLU A 29 -72.08 -36.75 33.58
C GLU A 29 -71.57 -35.52 34.34
N CYS A 30 -71.81 -34.30 33.85
CA CYS A 30 -71.49 -33.08 34.60
C CYS A 30 -72.30 -32.98 35.91
N LEU A 31 -73.57 -33.39 35.89
CA LEU A 31 -74.41 -33.43 37.10
C LEU A 31 -73.93 -34.48 38.10
N ALA A 32 -73.60 -35.69 37.63
CA ALA A 32 -73.06 -36.75 38.47
C ALA A 32 -71.73 -36.33 39.10
N LEU A 33 -70.83 -35.72 38.33
CA LEU A 33 -69.56 -35.22 38.82
C LEU A 33 -69.73 -34.13 39.88
N LEU A 34 -70.66 -33.19 39.67
CA LEU A 34 -70.99 -32.17 40.68
C LEU A 34 -71.60 -32.78 41.94
N SER A 35 -72.43 -33.82 41.81
CA SER A 35 -72.98 -34.54 42.95
C SER A 35 -71.88 -35.19 43.80
N VAL A 36 -70.92 -35.87 43.16
CA VAL A 36 -69.76 -36.48 43.84
C VAL A 36 -68.87 -35.42 44.49
N LEU A 37 -68.57 -34.33 43.78
CA LEU A 37 -67.72 -33.24 44.32
C LEU A 37 -68.39 -32.42 45.44
N ASN A 38 -69.72 -32.47 45.55
CA ASN A 38 -70.46 -31.85 46.66
C ASN A 38 -70.65 -32.80 47.85
N SER A 39 -70.75 -34.11 47.61
CA SER A 39 -70.97 -35.12 48.66
C SER A 39 -69.66 -35.63 49.27
N GLU A 40 -68.56 -35.62 48.53
CA GLU A 40 -67.25 -36.08 48.99
C GLU A 40 -66.20 -34.95 49.09
N PRO A 41 -65.91 -34.44 50.31
CA PRO A 41 -64.94 -33.38 50.52
C PRO A 41 -63.50 -33.76 50.13
N SER A 42 -63.14 -35.04 50.22
CA SER A 42 -61.85 -35.61 49.82
C SER A 42 -61.63 -35.47 48.31
N ALA A 43 -62.62 -35.87 47.51
CA ALA A 43 -62.60 -35.74 46.05
C ALA A 43 -62.52 -34.26 45.62
N ALA A 44 -63.26 -33.38 46.30
CA ALA A 44 -63.21 -31.94 46.06
C ALA A 44 -61.82 -31.32 46.34
N LYS A 45 -61.17 -31.70 47.45
CA LYS A 45 -59.82 -31.24 47.80
C LYS A 45 -58.79 -31.73 46.78
N LEU A 46 -58.90 -32.99 46.37
CA LEU A 46 -58.02 -33.58 45.37
C LEU A 46 -58.16 -32.88 44.01
N ALA A 47 -59.40 -32.64 43.55
CA ALA A 47 -59.67 -31.90 42.31
C ALA A 47 -59.04 -30.50 42.33
N LYS A 48 -59.18 -29.75 43.44
CA LYS A 48 -58.56 -28.44 43.62
C LYS A 48 -57.03 -28.51 43.61
N SER A 49 -56.44 -29.47 44.32
CA SER A 49 -54.98 -29.67 44.34
C SER A 49 -54.42 -29.96 42.94
N TYR A 50 -55.10 -30.80 42.16
CA TYR A 50 -54.72 -31.06 40.77
C TYR A 50 -54.88 -29.83 39.88
N ALA A 51 -55.96 -29.05 40.06
CA ALA A 51 -56.18 -27.81 39.31
C ALA A 51 -55.09 -26.77 39.60
N GLU A 52 -54.71 -26.59 40.87
CA GLU A 52 -53.61 -25.71 41.28
C GLU A 52 -52.27 -26.17 40.70
N LYS A 53 -51.97 -27.47 40.80
CA LYS A 53 -50.74 -28.04 40.25
C LYS A 53 -50.67 -27.89 38.72
N ASN A 54 -51.76 -28.13 38.01
CA ASN A 54 -51.84 -27.91 36.56
C ASN A 54 -51.67 -26.44 36.17
N SER A 55 -52.26 -25.52 36.94
CA SER A 55 -52.05 -24.08 36.74
C SER A 55 -50.58 -23.70 36.92
N GLY A 56 -49.91 -24.25 37.94
CA GLY A 56 -48.47 -24.09 38.15
C GLY A 56 -47.63 -24.63 36.98
N LEU A 57 -47.92 -25.84 36.52
CA LEU A 57 -47.25 -26.46 35.39
C LEU A 57 -47.44 -25.67 34.10
N ALA A 58 -48.65 -25.15 33.84
CA ALA A 58 -48.93 -24.33 32.67
C ALA A 58 -48.11 -23.03 32.68
N LYS A 59 -48.02 -22.35 33.84
CA LYS A 59 -47.20 -21.15 34.00
C LYS A 59 -45.71 -21.44 33.77
N ASN A 60 -45.21 -22.54 34.34
CA ASN A 60 -43.83 -22.97 34.18
C ASN A 60 -43.51 -23.31 32.72
N ASN A 61 -44.36 -24.08 32.05
CA ASN A 61 -44.18 -24.41 30.63
C ASN A 61 -44.15 -23.15 29.76
N ALA A 62 -45.05 -22.19 30.01
CA ALA A 62 -45.03 -20.92 29.29
C ALA A 62 -43.75 -20.11 29.57
N HIS A 63 -43.27 -20.11 30.82
CA HIS A 63 -42.02 -19.44 31.18
C HIS A 63 -40.80 -20.07 30.49
N TYR A 64 -40.63 -21.39 30.60
CA TYR A 64 -39.52 -22.09 29.98
C TYR A 64 -39.59 -22.06 28.44
N GLY A 65 -40.79 -22.08 27.86
CA GLY A 65 -40.98 -21.89 26.43
C GLY A 65 -40.48 -20.53 25.93
N ARG A 66 -40.77 -19.45 26.69
CA ARG A 66 -40.23 -18.11 26.39
C ARG A 66 -38.71 -18.05 26.53
N MET A 67 -38.17 -18.62 27.61
CA MET A 67 -36.72 -18.67 27.85
C MET A 67 -36.00 -19.43 26.75
N ARG A 68 -36.55 -20.57 26.31
CA ARG A 68 -35.98 -21.37 25.22
C ARG A 68 -35.95 -20.57 23.92
N SER A 69 -37.07 -19.95 23.54
CA SER A 69 -37.14 -19.13 22.32
C SER A 69 -36.16 -17.94 22.35
N GLN A 70 -35.99 -17.31 23.52
CA GLN A 70 -34.99 -16.24 23.67
C GLN A 70 -33.56 -16.78 23.53
N ALA A 71 -33.25 -17.93 24.13
CA ALA A 71 -31.94 -18.56 24.03
C ALA A 71 -31.62 -18.98 22.58
N GLU A 72 -32.60 -19.56 21.87
CA GLU A 72 -32.48 -19.93 20.45
C GLU A 72 -32.17 -18.71 19.58
N ARG A 73 -32.89 -17.60 19.80
CA ARG A 73 -32.62 -16.34 19.08
C ARG A 73 -31.22 -15.79 19.35
N LYS A 74 -30.80 -15.79 20.62
CA LYS A 74 -29.46 -15.34 21.01
C LYS A 74 -28.36 -16.21 20.39
N LEU A 75 -28.55 -17.53 20.40
CA LEU A 75 -27.61 -18.46 19.79
C LEU A 75 -27.46 -18.19 18.30
N GLU A 76 -28.58 -18.00 17.60
CA GLU A 76 -28.58 -17.71 16.16
C GLU A 76 -27.90 -16.37 15.86
N THR A 77 -28.15 -15.32 16.64
CA THR A 77 -27.46 -14.03 16.47
C THR A 77 -25.96 -14.16 16.67
N THR A 78 -25.53 -14.84 17.74
CA THR A 78 -24.10 -15.02 18.04
C THR A 78 -23.42 -15.89 16.98
N LYS A 79 -24.09 -16.92 16.44
CA LYS A 79 -23.56 -17.74 15.37
C LYS A 79 -23.32 -16.92 14.09
N ASN A 80 -24.27 -16.06 13.74
CA ASN A 80 -24.14 -15.17 12.58
C ASN A 80 -23.02 -14.14 12.77
N GLU A 81 -22.87 -13.58 13.97
CA GLU A 81 -21.75 -12.68 14.31
C GLU A 81 -20.40 -13.40 14.21
N TYR A 82 -20.31 -14.63 14.73
CA TYR A 82 -19.10 -15.44 14.65
C TYR A 82 -18.70 -15.71 13.20
N GLN A 83 -19.64 -16.09 12.33
CA GLN A 83 -19.36 -16.32 10.91
C GLN A 83 -18.88 -15.04 10.19
N LYS A 84 -19.46 -13.88 10.51
CA LYS A 84 -19.01 -12.60 9.96
C LYS A 84 -17.60 -12.26 10.43
N LEU A 85 -17.29 -12.49 11.71
CA LEU A 85 -15.96 -12.28 12.26
C LEU A 85 -14.94 -13.22 11.63
N GLU A 86 -15.27 -14.50 11.45
CA GLU A 86 -14.40 -15.47 10.80
C GLU A 86 -14.09 -15.07 9.36
N ALA A 87 -15.09 -14.61 8.60
CA ALA A 87 -14.88 -14.09 7.25
C ALA A 87 -13.99 -12.84 7.23
N SER A 88 -14.20 -11.92 8.17
CA SER A 88 -13.37 -10.72 8.31
C SER A 88 -11.91 -11.06 8.64
N ILE A 89 -11.68 -12.01 9.55
CA ILE A 89 -10.34 -12.49 9.91
C ILE A 89 -9.63 -13.07 8.68
N LYS A 90 -10.32 -13.92 7.89
CA LYS A 90 -9.74 -14.48 6.66
C LYS A 90 -9.35 -13.41 5.64
N LEU A 91 -10.15 -12.37 5.49
CA LEU A 91 -9.82 -11.23 4.62
C LEU A 91 -8.58 -10.47 5.12
N ILE A 92 -8.53 -10.16 6.42
CA ILE A 92 -7.39 -9.47 7.03
C ILE A 92 -6.10 -10.30 6.90
N GLU A 93 -6.17 -11.62 7.06
CA GLU A 93 -5.03 -12.52 6.87
C GLU A 93 -4.53 -12.52 5.43
N ALA A 94 -5.43 -12.53 4.45
CA ALA A 94 -5.08 -12.43 3.04
C ALA A 94 -4.43 -11.07 2.70
N ASP A 95 -4.99 -9.97 3.20
CA ASP A 95 -4.45 -8.63 3.01
C ASP A 95 -3.07 -8.48 3.66
N LYS A 96 -2.86 -9.06 4.84
CA LYS A 96 -1.55 -9.08 5.50
C LYS A 96 -0.49 -9.76 4.61
N LEU A 97 -0.81 -10.92 4.03
CA LEU A 97 0.12 -11.61 3.12
C LEU A 97 0.44 -10.77 1.88
N ASN A 98 -0.57 -10.12 1.30
CA ASN A 98 -0.37 -9.22 0.16
C ASN A 98 0.52 -8.03 0.50
N LEU A 99 0.32 -7.43 1.68
CA LEU A 99 1.15 -6.33 2.17
C LEU A 99 2.60 -6.78 2.43
N GLU A 100 2.81 -7.97 2.98
CA GLU A 100 4.16 -8.52 3.17
C GLU A 100 4.88 -8.76 1.83
N MET A 101 4.17 -9.28 0.82
CA MET A 101 4.72 -9.43 -0.53
C MET A 101 5.08 -8.08 -1.14
N ARG A 102 4.18 -7.09 -1.03
CA ARG A 102 4.43 -5.74 -1.56
C ARG A 102 5.61 -5.07 -0.86
N ARG A 103 5.75 -5.25 0.46
CA ARG A 103 6.88 -4.72 1.22
C ARG A 103 8.21 -5.28 0.71
N LYS A 104 8.29 -6.59 0.49
CA LYS A 104 9.50 -7.24 -0.06
C LYS A 104 9.85 -6.73 -1.45
N GLN A 105 8.85 -6.54 -2.32
CA GLN A 105 9.07 -5.94 -3.65
C GLN A 105 9.65 -4.53 -3.54
N LEU A 106 9.06 -3.68 -2.69
CA LEU A 106 9.55 -2.31 -2.49
C LEU A 106 10.96 -2.27 -1.88
N GLU A 107 11.29 -3.20 -0.97
CA GLU A 107 12.66 -3.34 -0.43
C GLU A 107 13.66 -3.69 -1.54
N GLN A 108 13.30 -4.58 -2.47
CA GLN A 108 14.14 -4.93 -3.62
C GLN A 108 14.30 -3.77 -4.61
N GLU A 109 13.20 -3.09 -4.96
CA GLU A 109 13.21 -1.91 -5.83
C GLU A 109 14.08 -0.80 -5.24
N ARG A 110 13.95 -0.55 -3.93
CA ARG A 110 14.78 0.44 -3.23
C ARG A 110 16.26 0.09 -3.29
N ALA A 111 16.63 -1.17 -3.03
CA ALA A 111 18.02 -1.61 -3.10
C ALA A 111 18.61 -1.47 -4.50
N ALA A 112 17.83 -1.78 -5.55
CA ALA A 112 18.24 -1.61 -6.93
C ALA A 112 18.47 -0.13 -7.29
N LEU A 113 17.55 0.75 -6.91
CA LEU A 113 17.68 2.19 -7.13
C LEU A 113 18.87 2.78 -6.36
N GLU A 114 19.12 2.33 -5.14
CA GLU A 114 20.28 2.79 -4.35
C GLU A 114 21.61 2.39 -5.02
N ALA A 115 21.70 1.18 -5.56
CA ALA A 115 22.86 0.74 -6.34
C ALA A 115 23.05 1.56 -7.63
N GLU A 116 21.96 1.86 -8.33
CA GLU A 116 22.00 2.69 -9.55
C GLU A 116 22.46 4.12 -9.24
N VAL A 117 21.96 4.73 -8.16
CA VAL A 117 22.38 6.07 -7.73
C VAL A 117 23.87 6.09 -7.36
N GLN A 118 24.37 5.06 -6.67
CA GLN A 118 25.80 4.96 -6.36
C GLN A 118 26.65 4.83 -7.62
N LEU A 119 26.22 4.00 -8.58
CA LEU A 119 26.88 3.86 -9.87
C LEU A 119 26.92 5.19 -10.61
N LEU A 120 25.77 5.84 -10.78
CA LEU A 120 25.68 7.14 -11.46
C LEU A 120 26.56 8.19 -10.79
N SER A 121 26.55 8.26 -9.45
CA SER A 121 27.43 9.15 -8.69
C SER A 121 28.91 8.90 -8.99
N SER A 122 29.34 7.62 -8.99
CA SER A 122 30.72 7.26 -9.32
C SER A 122 31.11 7.65 -10.75
N THR A 123 30.21 7.41 -11.73
CA THR A 123 30.45 7.79 -13.12
C THR A 123 30.55 9.30 -13.30
N ASN A 124 29.70 10.06 -12.60
CA ASN A 124 29.69 11.51 -12.67
C ASN A 124 30.98 12.09 -12.09
N ASN A 125 31.47 11.54 -10.97
CA ASN A 125 32.76 11.93 -10.40
C ASN A 125 33.92 11.64 -11.36
N ALA A 126 33.94 10.45 -11.99
CA ALA A 126 34.97 10.10 -12.96
C ALA A 126 34.95 11.02 -14.20
N LEU A 127 33.75 11.35 -14.70
CA LEU A 127 33.57 12.29 -15.80
C LEU A 127 34.02 13.70 -15.40
N ALA A 128 33.69 14.17 -14.19
CA ALA A 128 34.12 15.47 -13.69
C ALA A 128 35.65 15.57 -13.63
N SER A 129 36.34 14.54 -13.11
CA SER A 129 37.81 14.51 -13.12
C SER A 129 38.39 14.50 -14.54
N LYS A 130 37.77 13.78 -15.48
CA LYS A 130 38.20 13.77 -16.87
C LYS A 130 38.01 15.12 -17.56
N VAL A 131 36.89 15.78 -17.31
CA VAL A 131 36.63 17.15 -17.82
C VAL A 131 37.66 18.11 -17.26
N GLN A 132 37.95 18.07 -15.96
CA GLN A 132 38.98 18.90 -15.35
C GLN A 132 40.36 18.68 -16.00
N GLY A 133 40.76 17.42 -16.21
CA GLY A 133 42.04 17.12 -16.88
C GLY A 133 42.10 17.57 -18.34
N LEU A 134 41.00 17.48 -19.08
CA LEU A 134 40.93 18.00 -20.45
C LEU A 134 40.98 19.54 -20.47
N THR A 135 40.36 20.20 -19.50
CA THR A 135 40.43 21.67 -19.37
C THR A 135 41.87 22.11 -19.13
N THR A 136 42.60 21.48 -18.21
CA THR A 136 44.01 21.84 -17.95
C THR A 136 44.90 21.61 -19.16
N GLN A 137 44.72 20.49 -19.88
CA GLN A 137 45.45 20.23 -21.13
C GLN A 137 45.14 21.26 -22.22
N ASN A 138 43.88 21.70 -22.31
CA ASN A 138 43.50 22.72 -23.28
C ASN A 138 44.12 24.08 -22.93
N ASP A 139 44.14 24.45 -21.65
CA ASP A 139 44.78 25.68 -21.19
C ASP A 139 46.29 25.68 -21.51
N GLU A 140 46.98 24.57 -21.27
CA GLU A 140 48.40 24.38 -21.62
C GLU A 140 48.63 24.51 -23.14
N LEU A 141 47.76 23.91 -23.96
CA LEU A 141 47.83 24.01 -25.42
C LEU A 141 47.59 25.44 -25.90
N VAL A 142 46.65 26.16 -25.29
CA VAL A 142 46.39 27.57 -25.59
C VAL A 142 47.63 28.39 -25.27
N GLU A 143 48.22 28.22 -24.08
CA GLU A 143 49.43 28.93 -23.68
C GLU A 143 50.61 28.65 -24.64
N ALA A 144 50.88 27.37 -24.93
CA ALA A 144 51.93 26.98 -25.88
C ALA A 144 51.69 27.59 -27.27
N ASN A 145 50.44 27.61 -27.75
CA ASN A 145 50.08 28.24 -29.02
C ASN A 145 50.32 29.76 -28.99
N THR A 146 50.00 30.45 -27.89
CA THR A 146 50.29 31.88 -27.76
C THR A 146 51.79 32.17 -27.77
N GLN A 147 52.59 31.34 -27.11
CA GLN A 147 54.04 31.47 -27.09
C GLN A 147 54.65 31.23 -28.47
N LEU A 148 54.23 30.16 -29.17
CA LEU A 148 54.65 29.88 -30.55
C LEU A 148 54.29 31.01 -31.53
N LYS A 149 53.13 31.66 -31.36
CA LYS A 149 52.76 32.84 -32.17
C LYS A 149 53.70 34.02 -31.94
N LYS A 150 54.11 34.24 -30.69
CA LYS A 150 55.08 35.28 -30.34
C LYS A 150 56.45 34.98 -30.94
N ASP A 151 56.95 33.76 -30.74
CA ASP A 151 58.26 33.34 -31.26
C ASP A 151 58.31 33.39 -32.78
N ASN A 152 57.24 32.98 -33.47
CA ASN A 152 57.13 33.11 -34.93
C ASN A 152 57.18 34.57 -35.40
N LYS A 153 56.55 35.49 -34.65
CA LYS A 153 56.61 36.93 -34.96
C LYS A 153 58.03 37.47 -34.76
N ASP A 154 58.70 37.07 -33.69
CA ASP A 154 60.06 37.51 -33.39
C ASP A 154 61.07 36.95 -34.40
N LEU A 155 60.95 35.68 -34.77
CA LEU A 155 61.74 35.07 -35.85
C LEU A 155 61.54 35.79 -37.18
N LYS A 156 60.28 36.12 -37.53
CA LYS A 156 60.00 36.90 -38.74
C LYS A 156 60.71 38.26 -38.70
N ASN A 157 60.65 38.97 -37.57
CA ASN A 157 61.35 40.24 -37.40
C ASN A 157 62.88 40.10 -37.55
N ILE A 158 63.48 39.04 -36.99
CA ILE A 158 64.92 38.76 -37.11
C ILE A 158 65.28 38.46 -38.57
N VAL A 159 64.50 37.60 -39.24
CA VAL A 159 64.69 37.27 -40.66
C VAL A 159 64.60 38.53 -41.53
N ASP A 160 63.62 39.41 -41.26
CA ASP A 160 63.47 40.68 -41.97
C ASP A 160 64.67 41.62 -41.70
N GLN A 161 65.18 41.68 -40.46
CA GLN A 161 66.39 42.44 -40.14
C GLN A 161 67.64 41.90 -40.85
N ILE A 162 67.82 40.58 -40.90
CA ILE A 162 68.92 39.93 -41.62
C ILE A 162 68.81 40.25 -43.12
N ARG A 163 67.63 40.12 -43.71
CA ARG A 163 67.37 40.46 -45.12
C ARG A 163 67.72 41.92 -45.42
N LEU A 164 67.32 42.85 -44.56
CA LEU A 164 67.66 44.28 -44.71
C LEU A 164 69.17 44.54 -44.60
N ARG A 165 69.84 43.87 -43.64
CA ARG A 165 71.29 44.00 -43.48
C ARG A 165 72.05 43.44 -44.66
N LEU A 166 71.70 42.23 -45.13
CA LEU A 166 72.27 41.63 -46.33
C LEU A 166 72.07 42.53 -47.56
N ALA A 167 70.90 43.14 -47.71
CA ALA A 167 70.63 44.08 -48.80
C ALA A 167 71.54 45.31 -48.74
N ARG A 168 71.78 45.85 -47.55
CA ARG A 168 72.72 46.97 -47.35
C ARG A 168 74.15 46.58 -47.65
N ASP A 169 74.62 45.47 -47.09
CA ASP A 169 76.00 44.99 -47.25
C ASP A 169 76.27 44.63 -48.72
N THR A 170 75.31 44.00 -49.40
CA THR A 170 75.39 43.72 -50.84
C THR A 170 75.47 45.01 -51.66
N LYS A 171 74.64 46.02 -51.34
CA LYS A 171 74.71 47.33 -52.01
C LYS A 171 76.09 47.98 -51.89
N LEU A 172 76.74 47.89 -50.71
CA LEU A 172 78.10 48.38 -50.51
C LEU A 172 79.12 47.59 -51.33
N LEU A 173 79.03 46.26 -51.34
CA LEU A 173 79.95 45.41 -52.10
C LEU A 173 79.85 45.61 -53.62
N LEU A 174 78.66 45.93 -54.15
CA LEU A 174 78.47 46.27 -55.57
C LEU A 174 79.16 47.59 -55.99
N GLN A 175 79.61 48.42 -55.05
CA GLN A 175 80.34 49.66 -55.33
C GLN A 175 81.84 49.43 -55.60
N TYR A 176 82.37 48.24 -55.30
CA TYR A 176 83.75 47.89 -55.65
C TYR A 176 83.90 47.68 -57.17
N GLU A 177 85.07 48.04 -57.72
CA GLU A 177 85.33 48.12 -59.16
C GLU A 177 85.47 46.76 -59.87
N ASP A 178 85.58 45.66 -59.11
CA ASP A 178 85.86 44.33 -59.65
C ASP A 178 84.60 43.64 -60.23
N SER A 179 84.59 43.38 -61.55
CA SER A 179 83.38 43.01 -62.30
C SER A 179 82.92 41.56 -62.06
N GLU A 180 83.84 40.66 -61.71
CA GLU A 180 83.53 39.24 -61.49
C GLU A 180 82.94 39.02 -60.09
N ILE A 181 83.46 39.73 -59.07
CA ILE A 181 82.90 39.74 -57.72
C ILE A 181 81.45 40.24 -57.73
N ARG A 182 81.17 41.27 -58.54
CA ARG A 182 79.83 41.83 -58.73
C ARG A 182 78.83 40.81 -59.29
N LYS A 183 79.21 40.05 -60.32
CA LYS A 183 78.33 39.03 -60.94
C LYS A 183 78.03 37.88 -59.99
N VAL A 184 79.01 37.42 -59.22
CA VAL A 184 78.84 36.33 -58.23
C VAL A 184 77.93 36.78 -57.08
N LEU A 185 78.10 38.01 -56.59
CA LEU A 185 77.25 38.60 -55.54
C LEU A 185 75.78 38.71 -55.97
N ILE A 186 75.51 39.14 -57.21
CA ILE A 186 74.14 39.26 -57.73
C ILE A 186 73.44 37.90 -57.77
N ARG A 187 74.13 36.82 -58.20
CA ARG A 187 73.56 35.46 -58.20
C ARG A 187 73.25 34.97 -56.78
N LEU A 188 74.17 35.17 -55.84
CA LEU A 188 74.02 34.70 -54.46
C LEU A 188 72.90 35.44 -53.72
N PHE A 189 72.70 36.72 -54.02
CA PHE A 189 71.61 37.52 -53.48
C PHE A 189 70.24 37.13 -54.06
N SER A 190 70.16 36.78 -55.35
CA SER A 190 68.91 36.31 -55.96
C SER A 190 68.38 35.00 -55.37
N TRP A 191 69.26 34.16 -54.81
CA TRP A 191 68.90 32.86 -54.24
C TRP A 191 68.51 32.93 -52.77
N THR A 192 68.92 33.97 -52.05
CA THR A 192 68.66 34.13 -50.60
C THR A 192 67.42 34.98 -50.28
N LEU A 193 66.83 35.64 -51.28
CA LEU A 193 65.67 36.54 -51.14
C LEU A 193 64.39 36.08 -51.84
N GLY A 194 64.45 35.01 -52.65
CA GLY A 194 63.26 34.30 -53.16
C GLY A 194 62.76 33.28 -52.16
#